data_AF-A0A0D1IS75-F1
#
_entry.id   AF-A0A0D1IS75-F1
#
_cell.length_a   1.000
_cell.length_b   1.000
_cell.length_c   1.000
_cell.angle_alpha   90.00
_cell.angle_beta   90.00
_cell.angle_gamma   90.00
#
_symmetry.space_group_name_H-M   'P 1'
#
loop_
_entity.id
_entity.type
_entity.pdbx_description
1 polymer ?
#
loop_
_entity_poly.entity_id
_entity_poly.type
_entity_poly.pdbx_seq_one_letter_code
_entity_poly.pdbx_strand_id
1 'polypeptide(L)'
;MKIAGLKQLNTALKEAASGGFSRQASRWLEECGQDFLEIVQSELISTQTIDIEKLLSSFEKGAEDNLWIVQSGGLSLEVGTQLDYASFLNDGHWMSKQEVRWVPGRFQGSQFIYDPAASTGMALKRKWIPGTGYWDHALLLYEQLFEKSLESKLHQWLKKL
;
A
#
# COMPACT_ATOMS: atom_id res chain seq x y z
N MET A 1 9.85 10.03 -4.92
CA MET A 1 8.98 10.54 -5.99
C MET A 1 9.35 11.98 -6.36
N LYS A 2 9.67 12.26 -7.62
CA LYS A 2 9.86 13.63 -8.16
C LYS A 2 8.78 13.84 -9.22
N ILE A 3 7.66 14.47 -8.84
CA ILE A 3 6.57 14.76 -9.77
C ILE A 3 6.78 16.16 -10.36
N ALA A 4 6.73 16.31 -11.69
CA ALA A 4 6.63 17.62 -12.31
C ALA A 4 5.36 18.35 -11.83
N GLY A 5 5.34 19.68 -11.86
CA GLY A 5 4.16 20.44 -11.44
C GLY A 5 4.08 20.77 -9.94
N LEU A 6 4.64 19.96 -9.04
CA LEU A 6 4.48 20.18 -7.57
C LEU A 6 5.05 21.52 -7.09
N LYS A 7 6.19 21.94 -7.64
CA LYS A 7 6.77 23.25 -7.32
C LYS A 7 5.88 24.39 -7.82
N GLN A 8 5.35 24.27 -9.04
CA GLN A 8 4.45 25.28 -9.61
C GLN A 8 3.13 25.34 -8.83
N LEU A 9 2.59 24.19 -8.39
CA LEU A 9 1.42 24.13 -7.52
C LEU A 9 1.66 24.89 -6.21
N ASN A 10 2.79 24.64 -5.54
CA ASN A 10 3.11 25.30 -4.28
C ASN A 10 3.28 26.82 -4.47
N THR A 11 3.91 27.26 -5.56
CA THR A 11 3.99 28.69 -5.90
C THR A 11 2.61 29.28 -6.15
N ALA A 12 1.79 28.65 -6.98
CA ALA A 12 0.43 29.10 -7.28
C ALA A 12 -0.45 29.16 -6.02
N LEU A 13 -0.30 28.22 -5.07
CA LEU A 13 -1.00 28.24 -3.78
C LEU A 13 -0.55 29.39 -2.88
N LYS A 14 0.73 29.77 -2.92
CA LYS A 14 1.25 30.93 -2.18
C LYS A 14 0.82 32.26 -2.79
N GLU A 15 0.76 32.34 -4.10
CA GLU A 15 0.37 33.56 -4.83
C GLU A 15 -1.15 33.77 -4.83
N ALA A 16 -1.92 32.69 -4.87
CA ALA A 16 -3.37 32.74 -4.79
C ALA A 16 -3.83 33.04 -3.34
N ALA A 17 -3.98 34.32 -3.02
CA ALA A 17 -4.53 34.79 -1.74
C ALA A 17 -6.02 34.46 -1.51
N SER A 18 -6.67 33.70 -2.41
CA SER A 18 -8.10 33.40 -2.34
C SER A 18 -8.37 31.97 -1.87
N GLY A 19 -9.19 31.84 -0.81
CA GLY A 19 -9.61 30.53 -0.29
C GLY A 19 -10.34 29.65 -1.31
N GLY A 20 -10.84 30.23 -2.42
CA GLY A 20 -11.48 29.50 -3.51
C GLY A 20 -10.53 28.60 -4.31
N PHE A 21 -9.29 29.03 -4.53
CA PHE A 21 -8.27 28.20 -5.21
C PHE A 21 -7.80 27.05 -4.31
N SER A 22 -7.44 27.35 -3.06
CA SER A 22 -7.04 26.33 -2.07
C SER A 22 -8.13 25.27 -1.89
N ARG A 23 -9.40 25.66 -1.87
CA ARG A 23 -10.53 24.70 -1.78
C ARG A 23 -10.66 23.82 -3.02
N GLN A 24 -10.43 24.34 -4.21
CA GLN A 24 -10.42 23.55 -5.44
C GLN A 24 -9.24 22.57 -5.49
N ALA A 25 -8.05 23.04 -5.13
CA ALA A 25 -6.86 22.19 -5.04
C ALA A 25 -7.03 21.07 -4.01
N SER A 26 -7.64 21.39 -2.87
CA SER A 26 -7.94 20.42 -1.80
C SER A 26 -8.91 19.34 -2.26
N ARG A 27 -10.01 19.73 -2.91
CA ARG A 27 -10.97 18.75 -3.47
C ARG A 27 -10.33 17.85 -4.51
N TRP A 28 -9.52 18.42 -5.39
CA TRP A 28 -8.78 17.64 -6.37
C TRP A 28 -7.79 16.67 -5.70
N LEU A 29 -7.10 17.08 -4.63
CA LEU A 29 -6.21 16.18 -3.90
C LEU A 29 -7.00 15.01 -3.25
N GLU A 30 -8.18 15.29 -2.71
CA GLU A 30 -9.07 14.24 -2.20
C GLU A 30 -9.55 13.27 -3.29
N GLU A 31 -9.93 13.77 -4.47
CA GLU A 31 -10.26 12.94 -5.65
C GLU A 31 -9.07 12.04 -6.01
N CYS A 32 -7.88 12.63 -6.10
CA CYS A 32 -6.64 11.90 -6.36
C CYS A 32 -6.35 10.80 -5.34
N GLY A 33 -6.64 11.01 -4.05
CA GLY A 33 -6.48 9.97 -3.05
C GLY A 33 -7.47 8.82 -3.20
N GLN A 34 -8.70 9.09 -3.63
CA GLN A 34 -9.69 8.06 -3.93
C GLN A 34 -9.26 7.24 -5.16
N ASP A 35 -8.86 7.91 -6.24
CA ASP A 35 -8.33 7.26 -7.45
C ASP A 35 -7.16 6.32 -7.11
N PHE A 36 -6.26 6.75 -6.22
CA PHE A 36 -5.13 5.92 -5.80
C PHE A 36 -5.60 4.65 -5.08
N LEU A 37 -6.54 4.78 -4.14
CA LEU A 37 -7.07 3.64 -3.41
C LEU A 37 -7.82 2.66 -4.32
N GLU A 38 -8.51 3.15 -5.36
CA GLU A 38 -9.15 2.29 -6.38
C GLU A 38 -8.12 1.50 -7.20
N ILE A 39 -6.99 2.11 -7.54
CA ILE A 39 -5.88 1.40 -8.21
C ILE A 39 -5.29 0.34 -7.28
N VAL A 40 -5.08 0.66 -5.99
CA VAL A 40 -4.60 -0.31 -5.00
C VAL A 40 -5.53 -1.51 -4.91
N GLN A 41 -6.85 -1.29 -4.86
CA GLN A 41 -7.84 -2.37 -4.86
C GLN A 41 -7.77 -3.21 -6.15
N SER A 42 -7.63 -2.55 -7.30
CA SER A 42 -7.53 -3.24 -8.60
C SER A 42 -6.28 -4.13 -8.69
N GLU A 43 -5.13 -3.61 -8.25
CA GLU A 43 -3.89 -4.38 -8.17
C GLU A 43 -4.04 -5.55 -7.20
N LEU A 44 -4.68 -5.34 -6.04
CA LEU A 44 -4.90 -6.40 -5.06
C LEU A 44 -5.79 -7.53 -5.62
N ILE A 45 -6.88 -7.19 -6.33
CA ILE A 45 -7.74 -8.16 -7.03
C ILE A 45 -6.95 -8.96 -8.07
N SER A 46 -6.01 -8.31 -8.77
CA SER A 46 -5.20 -8.95 -9.80
C SER A 46 -4.29 -10.05 -9.26
N THR A 47 -3.95 -10.02 -7.95
CA THR A 47 -3.05 -10.99 -7.31
C THR A 47 -3.64 -12.39 -7.12
N GLN A 48 -4.94 -12.58 -7.36
CA GLN A 48 -5.66 -13.87 -7.20
C GLN A 48 -5.51 -14.51 -5.80
N THR A 49 -5.46 -13.69 -4.75
CA THR A 49 -5.34 -14.15 -3.36
C THR A 49 -6.67 -14.74 -2.83
N ILE A 50 -6.60 -15.77 -1.98
CA ILE A 50 -7.75 -16.62 -1.57
C ILE A 50 -8.79 -15.89 -0.70
N ASP A 51 -8.37 -14.93 0.12
CA ASP A 51 -9.26 -14.08 0.91
C ASP A 51 -8.63 -12.70 1.13
N ILE A 52 -9.20 -11.68 0.49
CA ILE A 52 -8.75 -10.28 0.58
C ILE A 52 -9.88 -9.33 0.92
N GLU A 53 -11.09 -9.81 1.24
CA GLU A 53 -12.27 -8.93 1.40
C GLU A 53 -12.05 -7.85 2.44
N LYS A 54 -11.51 -8.23 3.61
CA LYS A 54 -11.17 -7.27 4.67
C LYS A 54 -10.07 -6.28 4.25
N LEU A 55 -9.09 -6.73 3.49
CA LEU A 55 -8.01 -5.87 3.03
C LEU A 55 -8.50 -4.90 1.94
N LEU A 56 -9.32 -5.38 1.01
CA LEU A 56 -9.98 -4.56 -0.01
C LEU A 56 -10.82 -3.47 0.64
N SER A 57 -11.68 -3.83 1.59
CA SER A 57 -12.54 -2.85 2.27
C SER A 57 -11.72 -1.82 3.06
N SER A 58 -10.55 -2.18 3.60
CA SER A 58 -9.68 -1.22 4.28
C SER A 58 -9.11 -0.13 3.36
N PHE A 59 -9.14 -0.34 2.05
CA PHE A 59 -8.81 0.67 1.05
C PHE A 59 -10.04 1.45 0.55
N GLU A 60 -11.21 1.32 1.18
CA GLU A 60 -12.36 2.18 0.92
C GLU A 60 -12.35 3.38 1.87
N LYS A 61 -12.48 4.59 1.33
CA LYS A 61 -12.50 5.83 2.15
C LYS A 61 -13.62 5.77 3.20
N GLY A 62 -13.23 5.83 4.47
CA GLY A 62 -14.16 5.85 5.60
C GLY A 62 -14.55 4.47 6.14
N ALA A 63 -13.95 3.38 5.64
CA ALA A 63 -14.06 2.07 6.25
C ALA A 63 -13.29 1.99 7.59
N GLU A 64 -13.59 0.96 8.40
CA GLU A 64 -13.07 0.80 9.77
C GLU A 64 -11.54 0.83 9.85
N ASP A 65 -10.87 0.10 8.95
CA ASP A 65 -9.41 -0.01 8.92
C ASP A 65 -8.75 0.94 7.90
N ASN A 66 -9.51 1.89 7.36
CA ASN A 66 -8.99 2.84 6.38
C ASN A 66 -8.17 3.95 7.04
N LEU A 67 -6.96 4.18 6.51
CA LEU A 67 -6.17 5.36 6.87
C LEU A 67 -6.53 6.47 5.88
N TRP A 68 -7.11 7.57 6.38
CA TRP A 68 -7.39 8.78 5.59
C TRP A 68 -7.17 10.02 6.46
N ILE A 69 -6.01 10.67 6.32
CA ILE A 69 -5.63 11.85 7.11
C ILE A 69 -5.48 13.04 6.18
N VAL A 70 -6.27 14.09 6.44
CA VAL A 70 -6.25 15.34 5.69
C VAL A 70 -5.65 16.44 6.58
N GLN A 71 -4.62 17.14 6.10
CA GLN A 71 -3.96 18.22 6.83
C GLN A 71 -3.96 19.54 6.03
N SER A 72 -3.66 20.66 6.73
CA SER A 72 -3.50 22.00 6.14
C SER A 72 -4.68 22.43 5.24
N GLY A 73 -5.91 22.16 5.69
CA GLY A 73 -7.13 22.54 4.96
C GLY A 73 -7.39 21.75 3.67
N GLY A 74 -6.76 20.58 3.49
CA GLY A 74 -6.96 19.71 2.33
C GLY A 74 -5.79 19.62 1.35
N LEU A 75 -4.67 20.28 1.64
CA LEU A 75 -3.50 20.33 0.75
C LEU A 75 -2.47 19.22 1.00
N SER A 76 -2.63 18.46 2.08
CA SER A 76 -1.86 17.26 2.36
C SER A 76 -2.82 16.14 2.70
N LEU A 77 -2.58 14.98 2.09
CA LEU A 77 -3.42 13.80 2.21
C LEU A 77 -2.52 12.56 2.40
N GLU A 78 -2.78 11.81 3.44
CA GLU A 78 -2.21 10.48 3.68
C GLU A 78 -3.34 9.45 3.56
N VAL A 79 -3.10 8.39 2.80
CA VAL A 79 -4.08 7.31 2.56
C VAL A 79 -3.44 5.94 2.69
N GLY A 80 -4.21 4.94 3.10
CA GLY A 80 -3.75 3.55 3.21
C GLY A 80 -4.65 2.69 4.06
N THR A 81 -4.07 1.71 4.75
CA THR A 81 -4.74 0.76 5.64
C THR A 81 -4.03 0.69 7.00
N GLN A 82 -4.80 0.45 8.06
CA GLN A 82 -4.28 0.20 9.41
C GLN A 82 -4.03 -1.30 9.68
N LEU A 83 -4.28 -2.17 8.70
CA LEU A 83 -4.09 -3.61 8.85
C LEU A 83 -2.61 -3.98 8.78
N ASP A 84 -2.04 -4.41 9.91
CA ASP A 84 -0.64 -4.83 10.01
C ASP A 84 -0.25 -5.88 8.96
N TYR A 85 -1.15 -6.83 8.67
CA TYR A 85 -0.87 -7.92 7.73
C TYR A 85 -0.81 -7.47 6.26
N ALA A 86 -1.24 -6.25 5.93
CA ALA A 86 -1.15 -5.70 4.59
C ALA A 86 0.30 -5.65 4.09
N SER A 87 1.24 -5.33 4.99
CA SER A 87 2.69 -5.34 4.72
C SER A 87 3.20 -6.74 4.36
N PHE A 88 2.78 -7.78 5.07
CA PHE A 88 3.20 -9.15 4.80
C PHE A 88 2.70 -9.68 3.46
N LEU A 89 1.56 -9.17 2.99
CA LEU A 89 1.04 -9.50 1.67
C LEU A 89 1.77 -8.72 0.57
N ASN A 90 2.12 -7.44 0.80
CA ASN A 90 2.86 -6.64 -0.17
C ASN A 90 4.33 -7.11 -0.30
N ASP A 91 5.05 -7.14 0.82
CA ASP A 91 6.51 -7.30 0.87
C ASP A 91 6.91 -8.78 0.94
N GLY A 92 6.02 -9.62 1.46
CA GLY A 92 6.32 -10.99 1.85
C GLY A 92 6.73 -11.13 3.30
N HIS A 93 6.88 -12.36 3.76
CA HIS A 93 7.23 -12.65 5.14
C HIS A 93 7.87 -14.02 5.32
N TRP A 94 8.56 -14.21 6.45
CA TRP A 94 9.01 -15.53 6.88
C TRP A 94 7.87 -16.27 7.57
N MET A 95 7.63 -17.54 7.23
CA MET A 95 6.60 -18.36 7.89
C MET A 95 6.84 -18.57 9.39
N SER A 96 8.06 -18.33 9.86
CA SER A 96 8.43 -18.43 11.28
C SER A 96 9.53 -17.43 11.61
N LYS A 97 9.46 -16.89 12.84
CA LYS A 97 10.53 -16.06 13.42
C LYS A 97 11.79 -16.90 13.70
N GLN A 98 11.63 -18.18 14.00
CA GLN A 98 12.75 -19.11 14.23
C GLN A 98 13.35 -19.54 12.89
N GLU A 99 14.67 -19.43 12.77
CA GLU A 99 15.39 -19.85 11.56
C GLU A 99 15.27 -21.36 11.30
N VAL A 100 15.30 -22.14 12.38
CA VAL A 100 15.14 -23.58 12.37
C VAL A 100 14.23 -23.98 13.52
N ARG A 101 13.24 -24.82 13.23
CA ARG A 101 12.48 -25.58 14.23
C ARG A 101 13.02 -27.00 14.27
N TRP A 102 13.55 -27.41 15.42
CA TRP A 102 13.95 -28.80 15.64
C TRP A 102 12.74 -29.67 15.98
N VAL A 103 12.64 -30.83 15.33
CA VAL A 103 11.62 -31.85 15.63
C VAL A 103 12.35 -33.13 16.03
N PRO A 104 12.25 -33.58 17.30
CA PRO A 104 12.90 -34.81 17.75
C PRO A 104 12.26 -36.04 17.12
N GLY A 105 13.08 -37.01 16.73
CA GLY A 105 12.62 -38.22 16.06
C GLY A 105 13.72 -38.97 15.33
N ARG A 106 13.32 -39.95 14.52
CA ARG A 106 14.23 -40.81 13.74
C ARG A 106 13.65 -41.12 12.37
N PHE A 107 14.51 -41.33 11.39
CA PHE A 107 14.11 -41.80 10.07
C PHE A 107 14.10 -43.33 10.05
N GLN A 108 13.02 -43.91 9.53
CA GLN A 108 12.93 -45.33 9.17
C GLN A 108 12.71 -45.41 7.66
N GLY A 109 13.80 -45.62 6.91
CA GLY A 109 13.79 -45.43 5.46
C GLY A 109 13.52 -43.97 5.09
N SER A 110 12.52 -43.73 4.25
CA SER A 110 12.09 -42.37 3.83
C SER A 110 11.06 -41.73 4.78
N GLN A 111 10.58 -42.45 5.79
CA GLN A 111 9.56 -41.95 6.71
C GLN A 111 10.21 -41.39 7.98
N PHE A 112 9.84 -40.16 8.33
CA PHE A 112 10.18 -39.58 9.63
C PHE A 112 9.18 -40.05 10.68
N ILE A 113 9.69 -40.59 11.79
CA ILE A 113 8.90 -41.00 12.95
C ILE A 113 9.20 -40.04 14.09
N TYR A 114 8.16 -39.34 14.56
CA TYR A 114 8.26 -38.47 15.72
C TYR A 114 8.51 -39.29 16.98
N ASP A 115 9.53 -38.92 17.75
CA ASP A 115 9.86 -39.52 19.04
C ASP A 115 10.45 -38.42 19.95
N PRO A 116 9.71 -37.93 20.95
CA PRO A 116 10.16 -36.83 21.79
C PRO A 116 11.37 -37.17 22.69
N ALA A 117 11.64 -38.45 22.92
CA ALA A 117 12.79 -38.89 23.71
C ALA A 117 14.06 -39.12 22.87
N ALA A 118 13.96 -39.02 21.54
CA ALA A 118 15.10 -39.23 20.66
C ALA A 118 16.13 -38.10 20.78
N SER A 119 17.42 -38.47 20.82
CA SER A 119 18.54 -37.54 20.73
C SER A 119 18.80 -37.05 19.29
N THR A 120 18.14 -37.67 18.30
CA THR A 120 18.17 -37.31 16.88
C THR A 120 16.89 -36.59 16.44
N GLY A 121 16.84 -36.10 15.21
CA GLY A 121 15.66 -35.42 14.72
C GLY A 121 15.81 -34.82 13.33
N MET A 122 14.91 -33.89 13.02
CA MET A 122 14.87 -33.15 11.76
C MET A 122 14.84 -31.65 12.03
N ALA A 123 15.69 -30.92 11.29
CA ALA A 123 15.69 -29.47 11.26
C ALA A 123 14.74 -28.96 10.17
N LEU A 124 13.63 -28.32 10.56
CA LEU A 124 12.74 -27.62 9.65
C LEU A 124 13.22 -26.19 9.48
N LYS A 125 13.84 -25.88 8.34
CA LYS A 125 14.27 -24.52 8.01
C LYS A 125 13.07 -23.65 7.69
N ARG A 126 13.06 -22.40 8.17
CA ARG A 126 12.06 -21.42 7.75
C ARG A 126 12.15 -21.21 6.23
N LYS A 127 11.01 -20.90 5.62
CA LYS A 127 10.94 -20.52 4.22
C LYS A 127 10.31 -19.12 4.09
N TRP A 128 10.82 -18.38 3.13
CA TRP A 128 10.30 -17.08 2.72
C TRP A 128 9.05 -17.28 1.87
N ILE A 129 8.02 -16.48 2.15
CA ILE A 129 6.83 -16.36 1.31
C ILE A 129 6.95 -15.01 0.59
N PRO A 130 7.03 -15.01 -0.75
CA PRO A 130 7.09 -13.76 -1.50
C PRO A 130 5.77 -13.00 -1.36
N GLY A 131 5.88 -11.68 -1.28
CA GLY A 131 4.72 -10.79 -1.38
C GLY A 131 4.27 -10.60 -2.82
N THR A 132 3.14 -9.96 -2.99
CA THR A 132 2.52 -9.71 -4.30
C THR A 132 2.95 -8.38 -4.92
N GLY A 133 3.47 -7.44 -4.12
CA GLY A 133 3.87 -6.10 -4.58
C GLY A 133 2.71 -5.20 -5.01
N TYR A 134 1.47 -5.51 -4.61
CA TYR A 134 0.27 -4.79 -5.08
C TYR A 134 0.33 -3.27 -4.83
N TRP A 135 0.90 -2.85 -3.70
CA TRP A 135 1.01 -1.43 -3.36
C TRP A 135 2.06 -0.73 -4.21
N ASP A 136 3.21 -1.38 -4.40
CA ASP A 136 4.31 -0.81 -5.19
C ASP A 136 3.93 -0.69 -6.66
N HIS A 137 3.22 -1.69 -7.20
CA HIS A 137 2.67 -1.63 -8.55
C HIS A 137 1.60 -0.54 -8.70
N ALA A 138 0.67 -0.44 -7.73
CA ALA A 138 -0.34 0.61 -7.72
C ALA A 138 0.28 2.00 -7.68
N LEU A 139 1.31 2.20 -6.85
CA LEU A 139 2.05 3.46 -6.74
C LEU A 139 2.73 3.81 -8.07
N LEU A 140 3.38 2.85 -8.73
CA LEU A 140 4.02 3.05 -10.03
C LEU A 140 3.01 3.47 -11.12
N LEU A 141 1.84 2.82 -11.16
CA LEU A 141 0.77 3.19 -12.09
C LEU A 141 0.21 4.58 -11.78
N TYR A 142 0.00 4.87 -10.50
CA TYR A 142 -0.58 6.12 -10.05
C TYR A 142 0.35 7.31 -10.26
N GLU A 143 1.67 7.17 -10.07
CA GLU A 143 2.64 8.26 -10.29
C GLU A 143 2.48 8.89 -11.68
N GLN A 144 2.30 8.07 -12.72
CA GLN A 144 2.11 8.55 -14.09
C GLN A 144 0.76 9.23 -14.32
N LEU A 145 -0.30 8.73 -13.69
CA LEU A 145 -1.65 9.29 -13.80
C LEU A 145 -1.75 10.61 -13.05
N PHE A 146 -1.17 10.66 -11.86
CA PHE A 146 -1.13 11.84 -11.00
C PHE A 146 -0.38 12.98 -11.67
N GLU A 147 0.80 12.72 -12.25
CA GLU A 147 1.58 13.76 -12.93
C GLU A 147 0.78 14.42 -14.07
N LYS A 148 0.17 13.61 -14.94
CA LYS A 148 -0.68 14.11 -16.03
C LYS A 148 -1.90 14.87 -15.52
N SER A 149 -2.54 14.38 -14.47
CA SER A 149 -3.70 15.01 -13.83
C SER A 149 -3.32 16.38 -13.25
N LEU A 150 -2.20 16.45 -12.52
CA LEU A 150 -1.68 17.66 -11.91
C LEU A 150 -1.34 18.72 -12.96
N GLU A 151 -0.61 18.34 -14.02
CA GLU A 151 -0.29 19.27 -15.11
C GLU A 151 -1.55 19.84 -15.76
N SER A 152 -2.55 19.00 -16.04
CA SER A 152 -3.83 19.43 -16.61
C SER A 152 -4.57 20.41 -15.68
N LYS A 153 -4.67 20.09 -14.39
CA LYS A 153 -5.34 20.95 -13.40
C LYS A 153 -4.61 22.28 -13.21
N LEU A 154 -3.29 22.28 -13.14
CA LEU A 154 -2.48 23.50 -13.06
C LEU A 154 -2.76 24.43 -14.24
N HIS A 155 -2.74 23.92 -15.48
CA HIS A 155 -3.08 24.72 -16.65
C HIS A 155 -4.49 25.30 -16.58
N GLN A 156 -5.47 24.53 -16.11
CA GLN A 156 -6.85 25.01 -15.97
C GLN A 156 -6.98 26.10 -14.91
N TRP A 157 -6.29 25.96 -13.78
CA TRP A 157 -6.32 26.95 -12.72
C TRP A 157 -5.59 28.24 -13.08
N LEU A 158 -4.40 28.13 -13.68
CA LEU A 158 -3.62 29.29 -14.12
C LEU A 158 -4.34 30.11 -15.20
N LYS A 159 -5.18 29.49 -16.04
CA LYS A 159 -6.03 30.21 -17.01
C LYS A 159 -7.19 30.98 -16.37
N LYS A 160 -7.56 30.66 -15.14
CA LYS A 160 -8.67 31.29 -14.40
C LYS A 160 -8.20 32.36 -13.42
N LEU A 161 -6.89 32.44 -13.18
CA LEU A 161 -6.23 33.53 -12.46
C LEU A 161 -6.02 34.72 -13.40
#